data_AF-A0A3N5UKR3-F1
#
_entry.id   AF-A0A3N5UKR3-F1
#
_cell.length_a   1.000
_cell.length_b   1.000
_cell.length_c   1.000
_cell.angle_alpha   90.00
_cell.angle_beta   90.00
_cell.angle_gamma   90.00
#
_symmetry.space_group_name_H-M   'P 1'
#
loop_
_entity.id
_entity.type
_entity.pdbx_description
1 polymer ?
#
loop_
_entity_poly.entity_id
_entity_poly.type
_entity_poly.pdbx_seq_one_letter_code
_entity_poly.pdbx_strand_id
1 'polypeptide(L)' 'DKSNEITAIPELLALLSIHGCIVSVDAVCFQEHITQTIQDGKADYVLRVKDNQPNLVHDIQE' A
#
# COMPACT_ATOMS: atom_id res chain seq x y z
N ASP A 1 -21.20 7.27 -9.43
CA ASP A 1 -20.57 7.08 -8.13
C ASP A 1 -19.32 6.24 -8.33
N LYS A 2 -18.15 6.86 -8.43
CA LYS A 2 -16.85 6.18 -8.50
C LYS A 2 -16.10 6.56 -7.24
N SER A 3 -16.34 5.84 -6.16
CA SER A 3 -15.44 5.88 -5.01
C SER A 3 -14.11 5.33 -5.48
N ASN A 4 -13.17 6.23 -5.77
CA ASN A 4 -11.83 5.83 -6.15
C ASN A 4 -11.22 5.10 -4.95
N GLU A 5 -11.02 3.79 -5.08
CA GLU A 5 -10.44 2.91 -4.05
C GLU A 5 -9.13 3.48 -3.49
N ILE A 6 -8.39 4.25 -4.31
CA ILE A 6 -7.17 4.97 -3.97
C ILE A 6 -7.35 5.92 -2.77
N THR A 7 -8.48 6.63 -2.68
CA THR A 7 -8.76 7.56 -1.57
C THR A 7 -9.41 6.88 -0.37
N ALA A 8 -10.17 5.80 -0.59
CA ALA A 8 -10.90 5.12 0.47
C ALA A 8 -10.03 4.17 1.32
N ILE A 9 -9.02 3.55 0.73
CA ILE A 9 -8.07 2.66 1.45
C ILE A 9 -7.37 3.35 2.63
N PRO A 10 -6.76 4.54 2.48
CA PRO A 10 -6.07 5.20 3.59
C PRO A 10 -7.03 5.61 4.71
N GLU A 11 -8.25 6.06 4.39
CA GLU A 11 -9.27 6.33 5.40
C GLU A 11 -9.68 5.05 6.15
N LEU A 12 -9.81 3.93 5.43
CA LEU A 12 -10.11 2.64 6.04
C LEU A 12 -8.97 2.15 6.95
N LEU A 13 -7.71 2.31 6.52
CA LEU A 13 -6.54 1.94 7.31
C LEU A 13 -6.42 2.81 8.58
N ALA A 14 -6.80 4.08 8.51
CA ALA A 14 -6.83 4.97 9.67
C ALA A 14 -7.92 4.58 10.69
N LEU A 15 -9.04 3.99 10.23
CA LEU A 15 -10.11 3.48 11.08
C LEU A 15 -9.79 2.11 11.70
N LEU A 16 -8.89 1.34 11.08
CA LEU A 16 -8.48 0.02 11.54
C LEU A 16 -7.28 0.12 12.47
N SER A 17 -7.26 -0.68 13.55
CA SER A 17 -6.05 -0.81 14.37
C SER A 17 -5.07 -1.76 13.69
N ILE A 18 -4.15 -1.19 12.91
CA ILE A 18 -3.16 -1.95 12.13
C ILE A 18 -1.81 -2.12 12.84
N HIS A 19 -1.66 -1.59 14.06
CA HIS A 19 -0.41 -1.64 14.81
C HIS A 19 0.12 -3.07 14.98
N GLY A 20 1.33 -3.33 14.45
CA GLY A 20 1.96 -4.65 14.48
C GLY A 20 1.32 -5.70 13.57
N CYS A 21 0.43 -5.28 12.66
CA CYS A 21 -0.15 -6.14 11.64
C CYS A 21 0.65 -6.04 10.33
N ILE A 22 0.54 -7.08 9.50
CA ILE A 22 1.08 -7.08 8.13
C ILE A 22 -0.07 -6.78 7.18
N VAL A 23 -0.01 -5.63 6.52
CA VAL A 23 -0.98 -5.18 5.52
C VAL A 23 -0.52 -5.65 4.14
N SER A 24 -1.28 -6.54 3.51
CA SER A 24 -1.04 -6.91 2.10
C SER A 24 -2.03 -6.20 1.20
N VAL A 25 -1.51 -5.46 0.21
CA VAL A 25 -2.33 -4.65 -0.72
C VAL A 25 -1.98 -5.04 -2.15
N ASP A 26 -3.00 -5.04 -3.02
CA ASP A 26 -2.79 -5.26 -4.46
C ASP A 26 -2.03 -4.08 -5.08
N ALA A 27 -1.14 -4.39 -6.03
CA ALA A 27 -0.25 -3.43 -6.66
C ALA A 27 -0.95 -2.25 -7.37
N VAL A 28 -2.23 -2.40 -7.73
CA VAL A 28 -2.99 -1.28 -8.34
C VAL A 28 -3.13 -0.11 -7.36
N CYS A 29 -3.08 -0.39 -6.06
CA CYS A 29 -3.15 0.62 -5.01
C CYS A 29 -1.74 1.03 -4.51
N PHE A 30 -0.68 0.72 -5.26
CA PHE A 30 0.68 1.14 -4.94
C PHE A 30 0.83 2.64 -5.18
N GLN A 31 0.61 3.42 -4.13
CA GLN A 31 0.71 4.87 -4.08
C GLN A 31 1.48 5.23 -2.81
N GLU A 32 2.39 6.20 -2.89
CA GLU A 32 3.24 6.62 -1.76
C GLU A 32 2.42 6.97 -0.50
N HIS A 33 1.23 7.55 -0.69
CA HIS A 33 0.32 7.89 0.38
C HIS A 33 -0.16 6.67 1.19
N ILE A 34 -0.45 5.53 0.54
CA ILE A 34 -0.94 4.33 1.22
C ILE A 34 0.17 3.70 2.06
N THR A 35 1.39 3.62 1.52
CA THR A 35 2.56 3.16 2.29
C THR A 35 2.85 4.04 3.50
N GLN A 36 2.68 5.37 3.37
CA GLN A 36 2.84 6.30 4.50
C GLN A 36 1.78 6.05 5.59
N THR A 37 0.51 5.84 5.22
CA THR A 37 -0.55 5.53 6.20
C THR A 37 -0.26 4.23 6.97
N ILE A 38 0.26 3.20 6.30
CA ILE A 38 0.62 1.94 6.95
C ILE A 38 1.79 2.13 7.93
N GLN A 39 2.81 2.90 7.53
CA GLN A 39 3.95 3.24 8.39
C GLN A 39 3.54 4.09 9.61
N ASP A 40 2.66 5.07 9.42
CA ASP A 40 2.12 5.90 10.51
C ASP A 40 1.33 5.05 11.52
N GLY A 41 0.57 4.07 11.00
CA GLY A 41 -0.11 3.06 11.81
C GLY A 41 0.81 2.03 12.49
N LYS A 42 2.14 2.15 12.36
CA LYS A 42 3.15 1.21 12.85
C LYS A 42 2.86 -0.23 12.45
N ALA A 43 2.47 -0.39 11.20
CA ALA A 43 2.20 -1.67 10.57
C ALA A 43 3.27 -1.95 9.52
N ASP A 44 3.52 -3.22 9.26
CA ASP A 44 4.36 -3.66 8.16
C ASP A 44 3.50 -3.87 6.92
N TYR A 45 4.09 -3.81 5.73
CA TYR A 45 3.37 -4.09 4.48
C TYR A 45 4.11 -5.05 3.57
N VAL A 46 3.33 -5.85 2.84
CA VAL A 46 3.81 -6.69 1.74
C VAL A 46 3.06 -6.33 0.47
N LEU A 47 3.80 -5.80 -0.50
CA LEU A 47 3.27 -5.33 -1.77
C LEU A 47 3.85 -6.19 -2.89
N ARG A 48 3.00 -6.69 -3.78
CA ARG A 48 3.49 -7.26 -5.05
C ARG A 48 3.83 -6.12 -5.99
N VAL A 49 5.05 -6.09 -6.49
CA VAL A 49 5.41 -5.21 -7.60
C VAL A 49 4.86 -5.83 -8.90
N LYS A 50 4.17 -5.03 -9.72
CA LYS A 50 3.74 -5.44 -11.08
C LYS A 50 4.73 -4.96 -12.12
N ASP A 51 4.85 -5.70 -13.23
CA ASP A 51 5.70 -5.37 -14.39
C ASP A 51 5.50 -3.96 -14.98
N ASN A 52 4.38 -3.30 -14.71
CA ASN A 52 4.12 -1.93 -15.16
C ASN A 52 4.92 -0.85 -14.38
N GLN A 53 5.75 -1.25 -13.42
CA GLN A 53 6.66 -0.37 -12.68
C GLN A 53 8.11 -0.83 -12.90
N PRO A 54 8.68 -0.59 -14.09
CA PRO A 54 9.95 -1.21 -14.50
C PRO A 54 11.14 -0.85 -13.61
N ASN A 55 11.18 0.36 -13.05
CA ASN A 55 12.25 0.77 -12.14
C ASN A 55 12.17 0.03 -10.80
N LEU A 56 10.97 -0.15 -10.25
CA LEU A 56 10.78 -0.90 -9.01
C LEU A 56 11.14 -2.37 -9.22
N VAL A 57 10.68 -2.98 -10.31
CA VAL A 57 11.03 -4.37 -10.65
C VAL A 57 12.55 -4.56 -10.77
N HIS A 58 13.26 -3.59 -11.35
CA HIS A 58 14.72 -3.61 -11.40
C HIS A 58 15.33 -3.60 -10.00
N ASP A 59 14.90 -2.67 -9.14
CA ASP A 59 15.45 -2.44 -7.79
C ASP A 59 15.28 -3.64 -6.85
N ILE A 60 14.22 -4.43 -7.02
CA ILE A 60 13.96 -5.68 -6.24
C ILE A 60 14.53 -6.96 -6.89
N GLN A 61 15.02 -6.92 -8.14
CA GLN A 61 15.59 -8.08 -8.82
C GLN A 61 17.13 -8.12 -8.84
N GLU A 62 17.80 -7.05 -8.43
CA GLU A 62 19.25 -7.03 -8.14
C GLU A 62 19.58 -7.54 -6.74
#